data_AF-A0A1I5LF00-F1
#
_entry.id   AF-A0A1I5LF00-F1
#
_cell.length_a   1.000
_cell.length_b   1.000
_cell.length_c   1.000
_cell.angle_alpha   90.00
_cell.angle_beta   90.00
_cell.angle_gamma   90.00
#
_symmetry.space_group_name_H-M   'P 1'
#
loop_
_entity.id
_entity.type
_entity.pdbx_description
1 polymer ?
#
loop_
_entity_poly.entity_id
_entity_poly.type
_entity_poly.pdbx_seq_one_letter_code
_entity_poly.pdbx_strand_id
1 'polypeptide(L)'
;MKPILRFHSMEELITKEMEVVFEAARIGSPFDIDIVLFKMREAGFSQMEATALLIRKLKLSIFAADQLVVNSKTWEDKKESVMQLRDAFGDALKSIEGDNDTIPGS
;
A
#
# COMPACT_ATOMS: atom_id res chain seq x y z
N MET A 1 0.00 -11.96 29.46
CA MET A 1 0.39 -10.70 28.79
C MET A 1 -0.29 -10.66 27.44
N LYS A 2 -1.14 -9.66 27.16
CA LYS A 2 -1.72 -9.47 25.83
C LYS A 2 -0.67 -8.77 24.97
N PRO A 3 -0.33 -9.26 23.75
CA PRO A 3 0.55 -8.52 22.87
C PRO A 3 -0.17 -7.23 22.47
N ILE A 4 0.40 -6.10 22.85
CA ILE A 4 -0.03 -4.79 22.36
C ILE A 4 0.36 -4.79 20.89
N LEU A 5 -0.64 -4.88 20.00
CA LEU A 5 -0.45 -4.62 18.58
C LEU A 5 0.05 -3.18 18.45
N ARG A 6 1.38 -3.00 18.39
CA ARG A 6 1.98 -1.74 17.96
C ARG A 6 1.68 -1.61 16.47
N PHE A 7 0.66 -0.85 16.14
CA PHE A 7 0.53 -0.26 14.81
C PHE A 7 1.77 0.61 14.61
N HIS A 8 2.76 0.11 13.87
CA HIS A 8 3.91 0.91 13.45
C HIS A 8 3.37 2.07 12.61
N SER A 9 3.87 3.28 12.88
CA SER A 9 3.53 4.44 12.05
C SER A 9 3.96 4.14 10.62
N MET A 10 3.18 4.56 9.61
CA MET A 10 3.56 4.47 8.20
C MET A 10 4.93 5.13 7.91
N GLU A 11 5.39 6.00 8.82
CA GLU A 11 6.71 6.64 8.79
C GLU A 11 7.88 5.69 9.05
N GLU A 12 7.67 4.59 9.77
CA GLU A 12 8.70 3.57 10.04
C GLU A 12 8.84 2.55 8.90
N LEU A 13 7.87 2.52 7.97
CA LEU A 13 7.90 1.64 6.79
C LEU A 13 8.83 2.15 5.68
N ILE A 14 9.21 3.44 5.70
CA ILE A 14 9.98 4.07 4.62
C ILE A 14 11.37 4.42 5.11
N THR A 15 12.38 3.74 4.58
CA THR A 15 13.79 4.06 4.87
C THR A 15 14.34 5.10 3.89
N LYS A 16 15.44 5.75 4.24
CA LYS A 16 16.16 6.66 3.32
C LYS A 16 16.64 5.93 2.07
N GLU A 17 17.07 4.68 2.21
CA GLU A 17 17.49 3.84 1.09
C GLU A 17 16.34 3.60 0.12
N MET A 18 15.12 3.40 0.64
CA MET A 18 13.93 3.27 -0.18
C MET A 18 13.64 4.51 -1.01
N GLU A 19 13.77 5.69 -0.39
CA GLU A 19 13.61 6.96 -1.10
C GLU A 19 14.66 7.10 -2.21
N VAL A 20 15.93 6.75 -1.96
CA VAL A 20 17.00 6.83 -2.98
C VAL A 20 16.70 5.94 -4.18
N VAL A 21 16.27 4.69 -3.96
CA VAL A 21 15.89 3.77 -5.03
C VAL A 21 14.74 4.34 -5.87
N PHE A 22 13.72 4.90 -5.21
CA PHE A 22 12.58 5.50 -5.89
C PHE A 22 12.98 6.70 -6.74
N GLU A 23 13.77 7.63 -6.21
CA GLU A 23 14.24 8.79 -6.97
C GLU A 23 15.12 8.37 -8.16
N ALA A 24 16.03 7.41 -7.95
CA ALA A 24 16.88 6.89 -9.03
C ALA A 24 16.05 6.22 -10.14
N ALA A 25 15.04 5.44 -9.75
CA ALA A 25 14.11 4.84 -10.70
C ALA A 25 13.32 5.91 -11.47
N ARG A 26 12.86 6.95 -10.78
CA ARG A 26 12.06 8.03 -11.35
C ARG A 26 12.87 8.95 -12.27
N ILE A 27 14.15 9.20 -11.99
CA ILE A 27 15.05 9.94 -12.90
C ILE A 27 15.21 9.19 -14.23
N GLY A 28 15.39 7.87 -14.18
CA GLY A 28 15.54 7.06 -15.38
C GLY A 28 14.24 6.88 -16.17
N SER A 29 13.08 6.98 -15.52
CA SER A 29 11.77 6.75 -16.14
C SER A 29 10.68 7.58 -15.43
N PRO A 30 10.63 8.91 -15.63
CA PRO A 30 9.80 9.80 -14.83
C PRO A 30 8.30 9.57 -15.00
N PHE A 31 7.87 9.17 -16.19
CA PHE A 31 6.47 8.98 -16.54
C PHE A 31 5.99 7.54 -16.46
N ASP A 32 6.90 6.57 -16.31
CA ASP A 32 6.57 5.15 -16.32
C ASP A 32 6.55 4.60 -14.89
N ILE A 33 5.34 4.52 -14.32
CA ILE A 33 5.13 4.00 -12.98
C ILE A 33 5.46 2.51 -12.87
N ASP A 34 5.23 1.73 -13.93
CA ASP A 34 5.46 0.30 -13.91
C ASP A 34 6.96 -0.01 -13.83
N ILE A 35 7.79 0.74 -14.57
CA ILE A 35 9.26 0.64 -14.46
C ILE A 35 9.74 1.00 -13.06
N VAL A 36 9.14 2.02 -12.45
CA VAL A 36 9.52 2.45 -11.09
C VAL A 36 9.16 1.38 -10.07
N LEU A 37 7.95 0.83 -10.16
CA LEU A 37 7.50 -0.26 -9.30
C LEU A 37 8.36 -1.51 -9.49
N PHE A 38 8.71 -1.85 -10.74
CA PHE A 38 9.59 -2.98 -11.05
C PHE A 38 10.94 -2.84 -10.36
N LYS A 39 11.59 -1.68 -10.45
CA LYS A 39 12.87 -1.41 -9.76
C LYS A 39 12.75 -1.48 -8.24
N MET A 40 11.63 -1.05 -7.67
CA MET A 40 11.37 -1.18 -6.24
C MET A 40 11.22 -2.65 -5.83
N ARG A 41 10.54 -3.48 -6.64
CA ARG A 41 10.46 -4.93 -6.43
C ARG A 41 11.85 -5.58 -6.50
N GLU A 42 12.66 -5.24 -7.50
CA GLU A 42 14.03 -5.75 -7.63
C GLU A 42 14.91 -5.37 -6.43
N ALA A 43 14.68 -4.19 -5.85
CA ALA A 43 15.33 -3.76 -4.61
C ALA A 43 14.76 -4.43 -3.34
N GLY A 44 13.81 -5.36 -3.47
CA GLY A 44 13.27 -6.17 -2.39
C GLY A 44 12.04 -5.60 -1.67
N PHE A 45 11.41 -4.55 -2.21
CA PHE A 45 10.32 -3.87 -1.52
C PHE A 45 9.05 -4.70 -1.62
N SER A 46 8.28 -4.72 -0.55
CA SER A 46 6.92 -5.24 -0.53
C SER A 46 5.95 -4.29 -1.23
N GLN A 47 4.79 -4.80 -1.62
CA GLN A 47 3.71 -3.98 -2.16
C GLN A 47 3.29 -2.86 -1.18
N MET A 48 3.28 -3.15 0.12
CA MET A 48 2.88 -2.18 1.14
C MET A 48 3.89 -1.03 1.27
N GLU A 49 5.19 -1.35 1.27
CA GLU A 49 6.25 -0.34 1.27
C GLU A 49 6.21 0.49 -0.02
N ALA A 50 5.94 -0.14 -1.16
CA ALA A 50 5.77 0.55 -2.43
C ALA A 50 4.57 1.52 -2.40
N THR A 51 3.41 1.05 -1.94
CA THR A 51 2.20 1.87 -1.76
C THR A 51 2.47 3.05 -0.81
N ALA A 52 3.10 2.79 0.34
CA ALA A 52 3.46 3.83 1.32
C ALA A 52 4.35 4.91 0.69
N LEU A 53 5.35 4.50 -0.09
CA LEU A 53 6.27 5.42 -0.74
C LEU A 53 5.58 6.26 -1.83
N LEU A 54 4.66 5.67 -2.60
CA LEU A 54 3.86 6.40 -3.59
C LEU A 54 2.96 7.45 -2.93
N ILE A 55 2.28 7.12 -1.82
CA ILE A 55 1.48 8.09 -1.05
C ILE A 55 2.36 9.26 -0.62
N ARG A 56 3.54 8.98 -0.06
CA ARG A 56 4.45 9.99 0.47
C ARG A 56 5.01 10.91 -0.61
N LYS A 57 5.52 10.33 -1.70
CA LYS A 57 6.29 11.03 -2.75
C LYS A 57 5.40 11.67 -3.82
N LEU A 58 4.33 10.99 -4.22
CA LEU A 58 3.42 11.47 -5.25
C LEU A 58 2.17 12.14 -4.68
N LYS A 59 2.03 12.19 -3.35
CA LYS A 59 0.87 12.76 -2.65
C LYS A 59 -0.46 12.16 -3.08
N LEU A 60 -0.42 10.88 -3.46
CA LEU A 60 -1.62 10.13 -3.85
C LEU A 60 -2.44 9.76 -2.62
N SER A 61 -3.75 9.57 -2.81
CA SER A 61 -4.57 8.92 -1.79
C SER A 61 -4.14 7.46 -1.62
N ILE A 62 -4.42 6.89 -0.45
CA ILE A 62 -4.15 5.47 -0.16
C ILE A 62 -4.77 4.58 -1.24
N PHE A 63 -6.03 4.84 -1.60
CA PHE A 63 -6.73 4.10 -2.64
C PHE A 63 -6.04 4.19 -4.01
N ALA A 64 -5.64 5.40 -4.42
CA ALA A 64 -5.00 5.60 -5.73
C ALA A 64 -3.61 4.95 -5.79
N ALA A 65 -2.80 5.09 -4.75
CA ALA A 65 -1.48 4.47 -4.67
C ALA A 65 -1.57 2.94 -4.71
N ASP A 66 -2.52 2.38 -3.95
CA ASP A 66 -2.71 0.94 -3.90
C ASP A 66 -3.22 0.39 -5.24
N GLN A 67 -4.17 1.07 -5.90
CA GLN A 67 -4.64 0.71 -7.24
C GLN A 67 -3.51 0.68 -8.27
N LEU A 68 -2.54 1.60 -8.19
CA LEU A 68 -1.36 1.56 -9.07
C LEU A 68 -0.50 0.32 -8.82
N VAL A 69 -0.27 -0.03 -7.55
CA VAL A 69 0.57 -1.20 -7.19
C VAL A 69 -0.11 -2.51 -7.57
N VAL A 70 -1.38 -2.69 -7.23
CA VAL A 70 -2.13 -3.94 -7.47
C VAL A 70 -2.39 -4.19 -8.96
N ASN A 71 -2.58 -3.13 -9.75
CA ASN A 71 -2.78 -3.26 -11.19
C ASN A 71 -1.48 -3.24 -12.00
N SER A 72 -0.34 -3.00 -11.36
CA SER A 72 0.95 -3.05 -12.05
C SER A 72 1.29 -4.47 -12.49
N LYS A 73 1.98 -4.58 -13.62
CA LYS A 73 2.57 -5.86 -14.08
C LYS A 73 3.60 -6.41 -13.10
N THR A 74 4.14 -5.53 -12.26
CA THR A 74 5.21 -5.82 -11.31
C THR A 74 4.84 -6.89 -10.29
N TRP A 75 3.56 -7.06 -9.91
CA TRP A 75 3.16 -8.11 -8.96
C TRP A 75 1.96 -8.94 -9.45
N GLU A 76 1.81 -9.09 -10.76
CA GLU A 76 0.75 -9.91 -11.36
C GLU A 76 0.78 -11.36 -10.84
N ASP A 77 1.96 -11.90 -10.54
CA ASP A 77 2.15 -13.23 -9.98
C ASP A 77 1.46 -13.44 -8.62
N LYS A 78 1.14 -12.38 -7.89
CA LYS A 78 0.49 -12.42 -6.58
C LYS A 78 -0.87 -11.73 -6.55
N LYS A 79 -1.36 -11.27 -7.71
CA LYS A 79 -2.54 -10.41 -7.80
C LYS A 79 -3.79 -11.07 -7.21
N GLU A 80 -4.04 -12.34 -7.53
CA GLU A 80 -5.23 -13.05 -7.08
C GLU A 80 -5.26 -13.22 -5.54
N SER A 81 -4.15 -13.65 -4.94
CA SER A 81 -4.06 -13.78 -3.47
C SER A 81 -4.14 -12.43 -2.76
N VAL A 82 -3.60 -11.37 -3.36
CA VAL A 82 -3.67 -10.01 -2.81
C VAL A 82 -5.09 -9.45 -2.89
N MET A 83 -5.81 -9.70 -3.98
CA MET A 83 -7.21 -9.30 -4.12
C MET A 83 -8.10 -10.01 -3.10
N GLN A 84 -7.93 -11.33 -2.92
CA GLN A 84 -8.68 -12.09 -1.90
C GLN A 84 -8.43 -11.57 -0.48
N LEU A 85 -7.17 -11.26 -0.14
CA LEU A 85 -6.83 -10.67 1.15
C LEU A 85 -7.49 -9.30 1.31
N ARG A 86 -7.47 -8.48 0.25
CA ARG A 86 -8.01 -7.13 0.26
C ARG A 86 -9.53 -7.11 0.40
N ASP A 87 -10.22 -8.02 -0.27
CA ASP A 87 -11.67 -8.18 -0.17
C ASP A 87 -12.04 -8.61 1.25
N ALA A 88 -11.35 -9.62 1.80
CA ALA A 88 -11.55 -10.07 3.18
C ALA A 88 -11.27 -8.95 4.21
N PHE A 89 -10.24 -8.13 3.98
CA PHE A 89 -9.90 -7.00 4.85
C PHE A 89 -10.92 -5.85 4.73
N GLY A 90 -11.40 -5.58 3.52
CA GLY A 90 -12.43 -4.58 3.24
C GLY A 90 -13.78 -4.96 3.86
N ASP A 91 -14.17 -6.23 3.78
CA ASP A 91 -15.38 -6.75 4.43
C ASP A 91 -15.27 -6.70 5.96
N ALA A 92 -14.09 -7.00 6.51
CA ALA A 92 -13.82 -6.87 7.94
C ALA A 92 -13.91 -5.41 8.42
N LEU A 93 -13.36 -4.46 7.66
CA LEU A 93 -13.44 -3.03 7.98
C LEU A 93 -14.87 -2.50 7.91
N LYS A 94 -15.63 -2.85 6.86
CA LYS A 94 -17.05 -2.48 6.75
C LYS A 94 -17.89 -3.05 7.89
N SER A 95 -17.57 -4.28 8.31
CA SER A 95 -18.25 -4.92 9.44
C SER A 95 -17.96 -4.22 10.78
N ILE A 96 -16.83 -3.52 10.89
CA ILE A 96 -16.47 -2.71 12.08
C ILE A 96 -17.09 -1.31 12.01
N GLU A 97 -17.23 -0.72 10.82
CA GLU A 97 -17.91 0.57 10.62
C GLU A 97 -19.45 0.46 10.74
N GLY A 98 -20.02 -0.73 10.52
CA GLY A 98 -21.46 -0.99 10.57
C GLY A 98 -22.10 -0.98 11.97
N ASP A 99 -21.35 -0.77 13.05
CA ASP A 99 -21.85 -0.85 14.44
C ASP A 99 -22.04 0.53 15.12
N ASN A 100 -22.10 1.63 14.36
CA ASN A 100 -22.35 2.99 14.88
C ASN A 100 -23.67 3.65 14.44
N ASP A 101 -24.54 2.97 13.69
CA ASP A 101 -25.86 3.49 13.29
C ASP A 101 -27.03 2.66 13.84
N THR A 102 -27.04 2.44 15.15
CA THR A 102 -28.28 2.09 15.85
C THR A 102 -28.39 2.91 17.13
N ILE A 103 -28.95 4.12 17.02
CA ILE A 103 -29.66 4.73 18.16
C ILE A 103 -31.05 4.06 18.20
N PRO A 104 -31.35 3.19 19.16
CA PRO A 104 -32.73 2.78 19.38
C PRO A 104 -33.43 3.92 20.11
N GLY A 105 -34.36 4.58 19.43
CA GLY A 105 -35.38 5.40 20.07
C GLY A 105 -35.43 6.84 19.58
N SER A 106 -36.43 7.12 18.74
CA SER A 106 -37.42 8.18 18.97
C SER A 106 -38.70 7.85 18.20
#